data_AF-A0AAV7AK87-F1
#
_entry.id   AF-A0AAV7AK87-F1
#
_cell.length_a   1.000
_cell.length_b   1.000
_cell.length_c   1.000
_cell.angle_alpha   90.00
_cell.angle_beta   90.00
_cell.angle_gamma   90.00
#
_symmetry.space_group_name_H-M   'P 1'
#
loop_
_entity.id
_entity.type
_entity.pdbx_description
1 polymer ?
#
loop_
_entity_poly.entity_id
_entity_poly.type
_entity_poly.pdbx_seq_one_letter_code
_entity_poly.pdbx_strand_id
1 'polypeptide(L)'
;MLSGSRRRAARILVGCSSFLSCEMSLKRKDPEGESGTAGDRRKKSRGDDGESRYVPPPTRRRAGVSFGDDHFGETESYTENGLRKVRPYYFDFETYCKGRWVGKSLLHVFSKEFRSEPLEYYQRAALAGRLRLNESTVRDLSVVLKDNDFLRNTVHRHEPPVTAEPLRILAESGDIVVVDKPSSLPVHPCGRFRHNTVIFILGKEHNMKELHTIHRLDRLTSGVLMFAKTSEVSKKMAELVRERKVEKEYVCRVSGKFPEETLTCEEPILVVSYKIGVCRVHPKGKPSKTVFQRLGYNGKSSVVKCFPYTGRTHQIRVHLQYLGHPIVNDPIYNTEAWGPNRGKKGEVNMTNEELLRTLIEEHKAKQSLDILDVGEDDLQALNSGQPCSQSTSEAPMANPDGETPTQDEGDSLSADCGKEEVVKDDSSAETEGKGRGLVDPLCGECKIIRPDPSPKDLIMYLHALRYKGEDFDYSTELPEWAKDDWKED
;
A
#
# COMPACT_ATOMS: atom_id res chain seq x y z
N MET A 1 -12.56 39.25 -23.45
CA MET A 1 -12.48 40.05 -22.21
C MET A 1 -12.94 39.17 -21.04
N LEU A 2 -12.09 39.09 -20.01
CA LEU A 2 -12.29 38.71 -18.60
C LEU A 2 -13.67 38.15 -18.20
N SER A 3 -13.80 36.92 -17.72
CA SER A 3 -13.63 36.50 -16.31
C SER A 3 -13.71 34.96 -16.25
N GLY A 4 -13.00 34.18 -15.43
CA GLY A 4 -12.44 34.44 -14.12
C GLY A 4 -13.10 33.54 -13.06
N SER A 5 -13.20 32.22 -13.27
CA SER A 5 -13.74 31.29 -12.27
C SER A 5 -12.69 30.25 -11.85
N ARG A 6 -12.01 30.53 -10.72
CA ARG A 6 -11.10 29.59 -10.04
C ARG A 6 -11.94 28.57 -9.26
N ARG A 7 -12.16 27.38 -9.82
CA ARG A 7 -12.64 26.22 -9.05
C ARG A 7 -11.45 25.51 -8.39
N ARG A 8 -11.40 25.58 -7.05
CA ARG A 8 -10.49 24.76 -6.22
C ARG A 8 -10.93 23.29 -6.34
N ALA A 9 -10.12 22.46 -6.97
CA ALA A 9 -10.29 21.01 -6.97
C ALA A 9 -9.82 20.44 -5.62
N ALA A 10 -10.75 19.93 -4.83
CA ALA A 10 -10.45 19.17 -3.61
C ALA A 10 -9.82 17.81 -3.99
N ARG A 11 -8.64 17.52 -3.44
CA ARG A 11 -7.98 16.21 -3.55
C ARG A 11 -8.60 15.25 -2.54
N ILE A 12 -9.24 14.20 -3.04
CA ILE A 12 -9.62 13.01 -2.28
C ILE A 12 -8.44 12.04 -2.35
N LEU A 13 -7.82 11.76 -1.20
CA LEU A 13 -6.85 10.68 -0.99
C LEU A 13 -7.35 9.84 0.18
N VAL A 14 -7.98 8.71 -0.12
CA VAL A 14 -8.33 7.67 0.85
C VAL A 14 -8.02 6.34 0.19
N GLY A 15 -7.26 5.48 0.89
CA GLY A 15 -7.12 4.07 0.52
C GLY A 15 -5.68 3.59 0.30
N CYS A 16 -4.80 3.81 1.26
CA CYS A 16 -3.69 2.91 1.55
C CYS A 16 -3.18 3.29 2.95
N SER A 17 -2.80 2.33 3.78
CA SER A 17 -2.05 2.55 5.02
C SER A 17 -0.61 3.01 4.72
N SER A 18 -0.46 3.93 3.76
CA SER A 18 0.76 4.66 3.47
C SER A 18 0.72 5.98 4.22
N PHE A 19 1.41 6.02 5.36
CA PHE A 19 1.80 7.29 5.97
C PHE A 19 2.91 7.91 5.10
N LEU A 20 2.52 8.73 4.13
CA LEU A 20 3.42 9.72 3.53
C LEU A 20 2.77 11.12 3.61
N SER A 21 3.40 11.95 4.45
CA SER A 21 3.60 13.39 4.33
C SER A 21 2.62 14.18 3.47
N CYS A 22 1.66 14.84 4.14
CA CYS A 22 0.94 15.98 3.58
C CYS A 22 1.40 17.25 4.32
N GLU A 23 2.20 18.09 3.65
CA GLU A 23 2.54 19.44 4.12
C GLU A 23 1.26 20.30 4.16
N MET A 24 0.86 20.77 5.35
CA MET A 24 0.01 21.96 5.46
C MET A 24 0.82 23.06 6.15
N SER A 25 1.37 23.95 5.32
CA SER A 25 2.03 25.18 5.75
C SER A 25 0.95 26.14 6.27
N LEU A 26 0.81 26.25 7.59
CA LEU A 26 0.03 27.33 8.22
C LEU A 26 0.93 28.58 8.30
N LYS A 27 0.80 29.48 7.32
CA LYS A 27 1.31 30.85 7.44
C LYS A 27 0.58 31.54 8.59
N ARG A 28 1.27 31.79 9.70
CA ARG A 28 0.87 32.81 10.68
C ARG A 28 1.25 34.17 10.08
N LYS A 29 0.26 35.07 9.96
CA LYS A 29 0.48 36.50 9.76
C LYS A 29 0.72 37.09 11.15
N ASP A 30 1.86 37.74 11.35
CA ASP A 30 2.06 38.64 12.48
C ASP A 30 1.17 39.87 12.31
N PRO A 31 0.47 40.36 13.36
CA PRO A 31 -0.05 41.70 13.37
C PRO A 31 0.92 42.63 14.11
N GLU A 32 1.35 43.67 13.42
CA GLU A 32 1.90 44.89 14.01
C GLU A 32 0.85 45.54 14.94
N GLY A 33 1.35 46.18 15.99
CA GLY A 33 0.56 46.56 17.15
C GLY A 33 -0.35 47.76 16.95
N GLU A 34 -1.35 47.85 17.82
CA GLU A 34 -1.91 49.13 18.26
C GLU A 34 -2.53 48.95 19.66
N SER A 35 -2.26 49.95 20.50
CA SER A 35 -2.66 50.08 21.90
C SER A 35 -4.17 50.28 22.06
N GLY A 36 -4.80 49.55 22.98
CA GLY A 36 -6.19 49.78 23.36
C GLY A 36 -6.58 49.05 24.64
N THR A 37 -6.67 49.79 25.73
CA THR A 37 -7.21 49.34 27.02
C THR A 37 -8.72 49.19 26.96
N ALA A 38 -9.24 47.99 27.19
CA ALA A 38 -10.61 47.78 27.68
C ALA A 38 -10.73 46.36 28.27
N GLY A 39 -11.16 46.28 29.53
CA GLY A 39 -11.36 45.01 30.22
C GLY A 39 -12.54 44.23 29.65
N ASP A 40 -12.41 42.91 29.62
CA ASP A 40 -13.57 42.05 29.44
C ASP A 40 -13.49 40.81 30.35
N ARG A 41 -14.65 40.51 30.94
CA ARG A 41 -14.87 39.56 32.00
C ARG A 41 -14.62 38.15 31.47
N ARG A 42 -13.66 37.44 32.07
CA ARG A 42 -13.50 35.99 31.89
C ARG A 42 -14.77 35.26 32.34
N LYS A 43 -15.61 34.90 31.38
CA LYS A 43 -16.69 33.92 31.55
C LYS A 43 -16.03 32.56 31.76
N LYS A 44 -15.92 32.14 33.02
CA LYS A 44 -15.45 30.83 33.44
C LYS A 44 -16.51 29.81 33.00
N SER A 45 -16.36 29.18 31.84
CA SER A 45 -17.14 27.99 31.52
C SER A 45 -16.64 26.85 32.39
N ARG A 46 -17.41 26.54 33.44
CA ARG A 46 -17.32 25.27 34.16
C ARG A 46 -17.73 24.17 33.17
N GLY A 47 -16.74 23.48 32.61
CA GLY A 47 -16.92 22.23 31.88
C GLY A 47 -16.47 21.10 32.77
N ASP A 48 -17.43 20.26 33.12
CA ASP A 48 -17.36 18.89 33.64
C ASP A 48 -15.95 18.27 33.74
N ASP A 49 -15.55 17.95 34.98
CA ASP A 49 -14.28 17.31 35.33
C ASP A 49 -14.27 15.83 34.90
N GLY A 50 -14.23 15.62 33.58
CA GLY A 50 -13.88 14.32 33.01
C GLY A 50 -12.38 14.12 33.12
N GLU A 51 -11.94 13.31 34.09
CA GLU A 51 -10.55 12.92 34.36
C GLU A 51 -9.63 13.02 33.12
N SER A 52 -8.68 13.97 33.17
CA SER A 52 -7.79 14.25 32.04
C SER A 52 -6.83 13.08 31.86
N ARG A 53 -7.14 12.21 30.90
CA ARG A 53 -6.27 11.07 30.54
C ARG A 53 -4.97 11.64 29.97
N TYR A 54 -3.83 11.24 30.52
CA TYR A 54 -2.51 11.64 30.00
C TYR A 54 -2.42 11.28 28.52
N VAL A 55 -1.80 12.14 27.70
CA VAL A 55 -1.52 11.90 26.28
C VAL A 55 -0.04 12.23 26.05
N PRO A 56 0.77 11.30 25.51
CA PRO A 56 2.17 11.57 25.25
C PRO A 56 2.31 12.70 24.22
N PRO A 57 3.24 13.65 24.44
CA PRO A 57 3.42 14.78 23.53
C PRO A 57 3.82 14.29 22.14
N PRO A 58 3.35 14.97 21.06
CA PRO A 58 3.75 14.63 19.71
C PRO A 58 5.26 14.77 19.53
N THR A 59 5.92 13.63 19.29
CA THR A 59 7.30 13.60 18.84
C THR A 59 7.36 14.32 17.50
N ARG A 60 8.23 15.34 17.38
CA ARG A 60 8.48 15.98 16.08
C ARG A 60 8.95 14.91 15.11
N ARG A 61 8.10 14.57 14.13
CA ARG A 61 8.50 13.69 13.04
C ARG A 61 9.66 14.35 12.32
N ARG A 62 10.78 13.64 12.17
CA ARG A 62 11.86 14.09 11.29
C ARG A 62 11.25 14.30 9.91
N ALA A 63 11.45 15.48 9.33
CA ALA A 63 10.92 15.80 8.01
C ALA A 63 11.63 15.02 6.88
N GLY A 64 12.75 14.38 7.20
CA GLY A 64 13.51 13.52 6.29
C GLY A 64 12.81 12.18 6.03
N VAL A 65 12.97 11.69 4.80
CA VAL A 65 12.53 10.36 4.35
C VAL A 65 13.47 9.25 4.87
N SER A 66 14.54 9.64 5.58
CA SER A 66 15.55 8.70 6.09
C SER A 66 15.09 7.94 7.30
N PHE A 67 15.44 6.67 7.29
CA PHE A 67 15.46 5.82 8.47
C PHE A 67 16.57 6.27 9.43
N GLY A 68 16.29 6.15 10.74
CA GLY A 68 17.31 6.28 11.77
C GLY A 68 18.05 4.98 12.00
N ASP A 69 19.14 5.02 12.77
CA ASP A 69 19.95 3.83 13.06
C ASP A 69 19.15 2.75 13.79
N ASP A 70 18.22 3.13 14.67
CA ASP A 70 17.28 2.21 15.32
C ASP A 70 16.45 1.41 14.30
N HIS A 71 16.02 2.04 13.21
CA HIS A 71 15.26 1.36 12.16
C HIS A 71 16.14 0.41 11.34
N PHE A 72 17.39 0.80 11.06
CA PHE A 72 18.34 -0.10 10.39
C PHE A 72 18.71 -1.31 11.26
N GLY A 73 18.66 -1.15 12.60
CA GLY A 73 18.88 -2.18 13.60
C GLY A 73 17.63 -2.93 14.08
N GLU A 74 16.43 -2.61 13.56
CA GLU A 74 15.15 -3.23 13.99
C GLU A 74 15.14 -4.74 13.75
N THR A 75 15.80 -5.21 12.68
CA THR A 75 15.96 -6.63 12.38
C THR A 75 17.16 -6.91 11.45
N GLU A 76 17.46 -8.19 11.27
CA GLU A 76 18.51 -8.70 10.40
C GLU A 76 17.93 -9.26 9.09
N SER A 77 18.61 -8.96 7.98
CA SER A 77 18.38 -9.62 6.70
C SER A 77 19.44 -10.67 6.44
N TYR A 78 19.09 -11.75 5.75
CA TYR A 78 20.00 -12.83 5.36
C TYR A 78 19.65 -13.35 3.96
N THR A 79 20.62 -13.98 3.30
CA THR A 79 20.45 -14.56 1.97
C THR A 79 20.40 -16.08 2.07
N GLU A 80 19.41 -16.69 1.42
CA GLU A 80 19.22 -18.13 1.36
C GLU A 80 18.62 -18.49 -0.01
N ASN A 81 19.20 -19.46 -0.72
CA ASN A 81 18.71 -19.94 -2.03
C ASN A 81 18.48 -18.83 -3.08
N GLY A 82 19.33 -17.79 -3.10
CA GLY A 82 19.17 -16.65 -4.02
C GLY A 82 18.08 -15.65 -3.61
N LEU A 83 17.49 -15.80 -2.44
CA LEU A 83 16.48 -14.91 -1.88
C LEU A 83 17.03 -14.11 -0.71
N ARG A 84 16.67 -12.83 -0.65
CA ARG A 84 16.86 -11.98 0.51
C ARG A 84 15.65 -12.10 1.43
N LYS A 85 15.90 -12.58 2.65
CA LYS A 85 14.91 -12.79 3.70
C LYS A 85 15.18 -11.86 4.88
N VAL A 86 14.14 -11.56 5.64
CA VAL A 86 14.21 -10.69 6.82
C VAL A 86 13.73 -11.51 8.02
N ARG A 87 14.49 -11.51 9.11
CA ARG A 87 14.06 -12.20 10.34
C ARG A 87 12.77 -11.54 10.86
N PRO A 88 11.77 -12.31 11.30
CA PRO A 88 10.56 -11.74 11.88
C PRO A 88 10.87 -10.82 13.06
N TYR A 89 10.10 -9.74 13.19
CA TYR A 89 10.36 -8.68 14.15
C TYR A 89 9.07 -8.06 14.67
N TYR A 90 9.14 -7.42 15.84
CA TYR A 90 8.02 -6.63 16.35
C TYR A 90 8.06 -5.21 15.80
N PHE A 91 6.89 -4.68 15.48
CA PHE A 91 6.75 -3.33 14.97
C PHE A 91 5.53 -2.64 15.59
N ASP A 92 5.72 -1.39 15.99
CA ASP A 92 4.68 -0.55 16.56
C ASP A 92 4.00 0.31 15.50
N PHE A 93 2.72 0.05 15.25
CA PHE A 93 1.86 0.99 14.54
C PHE A 93 1.39 2.08 15.49
N GLU A 94 1.80 3.31 15.23
CA GLU A 94 1.48 4.46 16.07
C GLU A 94 0.64 5.49 15.32
N THR A 95 -0.43 5.97 15.96
CA THR A 95 -1.26 7.03 15.43
C THR A 95 -1.96 7.80 16.53
N TYR A 96 -2.09 9.11 16.33
CA TYR A 96 -3.03 9.91 17.10
C TYR A 96 -4.46 9.66 16.64
N CYS A 97 -5.39 9.86 17.55
CA CYS A 97 -6.81 9.78 17.33
C CYS A 97 -7.21 10.80 16.27
N LYS A 98 -7.90 10.33 15.22
CA LYS A 98 -8.38 11.20 14.14
C LYS A 98 -9.72 11.78 14.54
N GLY A 99 -10.05 12.99 14.08
CA GLY A 99 -11.32 13.64 14.44
C GLY A 99 -12.58 12.78 14.22
N ARG A 100 -12.58 11.93 13.19
CA ARG A 100 -13.69 10.99 12.89
C ARG A 100 -13.80 9.80 13.86
N TRP A 101 -12.78 9.54 14.68
CA TRP A 101 -12.75 8.47 15.69
C TRP A 101 -13.22 8.95 17.06
N VAL A 102 -13.22 10.27 17.29
CA VAL A 102 -13.63 10.86 18.57
C VAL A 102 -15.06 10.44 18.90
N GLY A 103 -15.27 9.94 20.12
CA GLY A 103 -16.56 9.42 20.57
C GLY A 103 -16.92 8.03 20.02
N LYS A 104 -16.04 7.38 19.26
CA LYS A 104 -16.18 5.98 18.83
C LYS A 104 -15.32 5.06 19.71
N SER A 105 -15.77 3.82 19.88
CA SER A 105 -14.97 2.80 20.56
C SER A 105 -13.81 2.31 19.70
N LEU A 106 -12.75 1.79 20.32
CA LEU A 106 -11.68 1.11 19.59
C LEU A 106 -12.23 -0.06 18.76
N LEU A 107 -13.21 -0.80 19.27
CA LEU A 107 -13.90 -1.86 18.55
C LEU A 107 -14.50 -1.34 17.23
N HIS A 108 -15.19 -0.21 17.28
CA HIS A 108 -15.77 0.41 16.09
C HIS A 108 -14.67 0.78 15.07
N VAL A 109 -13.59 1.42 15.55
CA VAL A 109 -12.47 1.84 14.69
C VAL A 109 -11.78 0.64 14.04
N PHE A 110 -11.46 -0.41 14.80
CA PHE A 110 -10.86 -1.63 14.24
C PHE A 110 -11.79 -2.30 13.23
N SER A 111 -13.10 -2.37 13.50
CA SER A 111 -14.07 -2.99 12.59
C SER A 111 -14.22 -2.27 11.24
N LYS A 112 -14.08 -0.94 11.22
CA LYS A 112 -14.37 -0.11 10.03
C LYS A 112 -13.11 0.33 9.28
N GLU A 113 -12.02 0.60 9.98
CA GLU A 113 -10.84 1.24 9.39
C GLU A 113 -9.61 0.34 9.31
N PHE A 114 -9.42 -0.55 10.27
CA PHE A 114 -8.23 -1.42 10.35
C PHE A 114 -8.60 -2.88 10.09
N ARG A 115 -9.09 -3.14 8.88
CA ARG A 115 -9.60 -4.43 8.43
C ARG A 115 -8.51 -5.37 7.89
N SER A 116 -7.26 -5.21 8.35
CA SER A 116 -6.17 -6.12 7.98
C SER A 116 -6.19 -7.42 8.78
N GLU A 117 -6.76 -7.37 9.99
CA GLU A 117 -6.87 -8.50 10.91
C GLU A 117 -8.33 -8.61 11.40
N PRO A 118 -8.82 -9.81 11.72
CA PRO A 118 -10.16 -10.00 12.28
C PRO A 118 -10.29 -9.34 13.66
N LEU A 119 -11.51 -8.98 14.05
CA LEU A 119 -11.77 -8.34 15.36
C LEU A 119 -11.26 -9.17 16.54
N GLU A 120 -11.36 -10.50 16.44
CA GLU A 120 -10.86 -11.44 17.44
C GLU A 120 -9.34 -11.32 17.65
N TYR A 121 -8.57 -11.04 16.59
CA TYR A 121 -7.14 -10.78 16.72
C TYR A 121 -6.89 -9.55 17.61
N TYR A 122 -7.61 -8.45 17.39
CA TYR A 122 -7.42 -7.23 18.18
C TYR A 122 -7.85 -7.42 19.64
N GLN A 123 -8.88 -8.23 19.90
CA GLN A 123 -9.27 -8.59 21.27
C GLN A 123 -8.15 -9.37 21.97
N ARG A 124 -7.59 -10.40 21.32
CA ARG A 124 -6.44 -11.14 21.85
C ARG A 124 -5.20 -10.26 22.02
N ALA A 125 -4.96 -9.33 21.10
CA ALA A 125 -3.86 -8.37 21.18
C ALA A 125 -4.01 -7.40 22.36
N ALA A 126 -5.23 -6.92 22.64
CA ALA A 126 -5.54 -6.15 23.85
C ALA A 126 -5.24 -6.97 25.13
N LEU A 127 -5.77 -8.19 25.21
CA LEU A 127 -5.53 -9.07 26.35
C LEU A 127 -4.05 -9.37 26.57
N ALA A 128 -3.26 -9.50 25.50
CA ALA A 128 -1.81 -9.67 25.54
C ALA A 128 -1.00 -8.38 25.73
N GLY A 129 -1.65 -7.22 25.93
CA GLY A 129 -0.98 -5.94 26.20
C GLY A 129 -0.29 -5.29 24.98
N ARG A 130 -0.59 -5.75 23.76
CA ARG A 130 -0.04 -5.18 22.51
C ARG A 130 -0.71 -3.89 22.06
N LEU A 131 -1.92 -3.66 22.54
CA LEU A 131 -2.65 -2.43 22.31
C LEU A 131 -2.46 -1.50 23.50
N ARG A 132 -1.94 -0.31 23.23
CA ARG A 132 -1.74 0.75 24.21
C ARG A 132 -2.46 2.01 23.78
N LEU A 133 -3.19 2.62 24.71
CA LEU A 133 -3.83 3.91 24.56
C LEU A 133 -3.19 4.87 25.55
N ASN A 134 -2.52 5.88 25.04
CA ASN A 134 -1.69 6.81 25.79
C ASN A 134 -0.67 6.11 26.69
N GLU A 135 0.05 5.14 26.12
CA GLU A 135 1.04 4.28 26.79
C GLU A 135 0.46 3.28 27.81
N SER A 136 -0.80 3.41 28.20
CA SER A 136 -1.50 2.44 29.06
C SER A 136 -2.05 1.27 28.26
N THR A 137 -1.87 0.04 28.76
CA THR A 137 -2.40 -1.17 28.09
C THR A 137 -3.92 -1.16 28.03
N VAL A 138 -4.48 -1.43 26.85
CA VAL A 138 -5.91 -1.60 26.64
C VAL A 138 -6.25 -3.07 26.83
N ARG A 139 -7.19 -3.38 27.73
CA ARG A 139 -7.72 -4.75 27.92
C ARG A 139 -9.07 -4.97 27.24
N ASP A 140 -9.84 -3.91 27.04
CA ASP A 140 -11.17 -3.93 26.43
C ASP A 140 -11.27 -2.92 25.28
N LEU A 141 -11.75 -3.39 24.13
CA LEU A 141 -11.95 -2.57 22.92
C LEU A 141 -13.20 -1.67 22.99
N SER A 142 -14.04 -1.81 24.03
CA SER A 142 -15.19 -0.92 24.25
C SER A 142 -14.77 0.53 24.56
N VAL A 143 -13.51 0.75 24.94
CA VAL A 143 -12.98 2.08 25.30
C VAL A 143 -13.26 3.10 24.20
N VAL A 144 -13.87 4.21 24.61
CA VAL A 144 -14.21 5.34 23.74
C VAL A 144 -13.00 6.26 23.59
N LEU A 145 -12.66 6.55 22.35
CA LEU A 145 -11.55 7.42 21.98
C LEU A 145 -11.90 8.91 22.21
N LYS A 146 -10.99 9.62 22.85
CA LYS A 146 -11.03 11.07 23.03
C LYS A 146 -10.16 11.77 21.98
N ASP A 147 -10.37 13.07 21.82
CA ASP A 147 -9.51 13.88 20.95
C ASP A 147 -8.04 13.80 21.39
N ASN A 148 -7.13 13.73 20.44
CA ASN A 148 -5.69 13.56 20.63
C ASN A 148 -5.21 12.28 21.32
N ASP A 149 -6.06 11.32 21.66
CA ASP A 149 -5.60 10.02 22.20
C ASP A 149 -4.53 9.39 21.30
N PHE A 150 -3.46 8.85 21.86
CA PHE A 150 -2.37 8.21 21.15
C PHE A 150 -2.51 6.68 21.21
N LEU A 151 -2.70 6.05 20.05
CA LEU A 151 -2.83 4.61 19.92
C LEU A 151 -1.51 4.02 19.43
N ARG A 152 -1.04 2.98 20.12
CA ARG A 152 0.06 2.12 19.71
C ARG A 152 -0.40 0.68 19.62
N ASN A 153 -0.15 0.03 18.49
CA ASN A 153 -0.44 -1.38 18.23
C ASN A 153 0.84 -2.12 17.84
N THR A 154 1.34 -2.94 18.76
CA THR A 154 2.52 -3.79 18.53
C THR A 154 2.13 -5.05 17.78
N VAL A 155 2.69 -5.24 16.60
CA VAL A 155 2.45 -6.43 15.77
C VAL A 155 3.74 -7.19 15.51
N HIS A 156 3.63 -8.50 15.33
CA HIS A 156 4.75 -9.33 14.87
C HIS A 156 4.69 -9.45 13.34
N ARG A 157 5.75 -9.03 12.65
CA ARG A 157 5.78 -8.88 11.19
C ARG A 157 6.66 -9.93 10.51
N HIS A 158 6.20 -10.34 9.34
CA HIS A 158 6.93 -11.17 8.39
C HIS A 158 6.93 -10.46 7.02
N GLU A 159 8.10 -10.29 6.44
CA GLU A 159 8.24 -9.74 5.08
C GLU A 159 8.40 -10.88 4.08
N PRO A 160 7.69 -10.85 2.93
CA PRO A 160 7.92 -11.83 1.87
C PRO A 160 9.38 -11.80 1.39
N PRO A 161 9.95 -12.96 1.04
CA PRO A 161 11.26 -13.03 0.39
C PRO A 161 11.26 -12.24 -0.93
N VAL A 162 12.39 -11.64 -1.24
CA VAL A 162 12.66 -10.92 -2.50
C VAL A 162 13.95 -11.44 -3.11
N THR A 163 14.26 -11.04 -4.35
CA THR A 163 15.55 -11.37 -4.97
C THR A 163 16.74 -10.93 -4.10
N ALA A 164 17.78 -11.76 -4.04
CA ALA A 164 19.06 -11.39 -3.45
C ALA A 164 20.01 -10.72 -4.44
N GLU A 165 19.57 -10.44 -5.67
CA GLU A 165 20.35 -9.72 -6.67
C GLU A 165 20.82 -8.36 -6.12
N PRO A 166 22.13 -8.03 -6.24
CA PRO A 166 22.65 -6.78 -5.71
C PRO A 166 22.06 -5.59 -6.46
N LEU A 167 21.78 -4.52 -5.71
CA LEU A 167 21.29 -3.27 -6.28
C LEU A 167 22.43 -2.51 -6.95
N ARG A 168 22.45 -2.46 -8.28
CA ARG A 168 23.50 -1.76 -9.05
C ARG A 168 23.25 -0.26 -9.05
N ILE A 169 24.23 0.53 -8.63
CA ILE A 169 24.23 1.99 -8.77
C ILE A 169 24.70 2.33 -10.19
N LEU A 170 23.85 2.97 -10.99
CA LEU A 170 24.15 3.39 -12.35
C LEU A 170 24.86 4.73 -12.39
N ALA A 171 24.45 5.65 -11.51
CA ALA A 171 25.06 6.95 -11.38
C ALA A 171 24.87 7.50 -9.96
N GLU A 172 25.90 8.16 -9.45
CA GLU A 172 25.81 8.98 -8.25
C GLU A 172 26.37 10.37 -8.58
N SER A 173 25.50 11.36 -8.55
CA SER A 173 25.84 12.77 -8.72
C SER A 173 25.67 13.53 -7.40
N GLY A 174 26.03 14.81 -7.38
CA GLY A 174 25.86 15.67 -6.20
C GLY A 174 24.41 15.70 -5.67
N ASP A 175 23.42 15.61 -6.56
CA ASP A 175 22.01 15.81 -6.22
C ASP A 175 21.13 14.56 -6.40
N ILE A 176 21.55 13.58 -7.22
CA ILE A 176 20.74 12.43 -7.62
C ILE A 176 21.55 11.12 -7.52
N VAL A 177 20.87 10.07 -7.06
CA VAL A 177 21.32 8.66 -7.13
C VAL A 177 20.41 7.93 -8.12
N VAL A 178 21.02 7.16 -9.02
CA VAL A 178 20.31 6.34 -10.01
C VAL A 178 20.73 4.89 -9.84
N VAL A 179 19.76 3.99 -9.78
CA VAL A 179 19.97 2.55 -9.62
C VAL A 179 19.28 1.76 -10.71
N ASP A 180 19.84 0.60 -11.03
CA ASP A 180 19.14 -0.47 -11.73
C ASP A 180 18.41 -1.32 -10.70
N LYS A 181 17.11 -1.07 -10.57
CA LYS A 181 16.27 -1.75 -9.61
C LYS A 181 15.99 -3.17 -10.13
N PRO A 182 16.36 -4.24 -9.39
CA PRO A 182 15.97 -5.58 -9.79
C PRO A 182 14.45 -5.79 -9.56
N SER A 183 13.89 -6.83 -10.18
CA SER A 183 12.49 -7.18 -9.97
C SER A 183 12.25 -7.66 -8.52
N SER A 184 10.99 -7.87 -8.11
CA SER A 184 10.54 -8.23 -6.75
C SER A 184 10.68 -7.21 -5.62
N LEU A 185 11.56 -6.19 -5.72
CA LEU A 185 11.75 -5.18 -4.66
C LEU A 185 10.76 -4.00 -4.78
N PRO A 186 10.02 -3.62 -3.72
CA PRO A 186 9.36 -2.32 -3.64
C PRO A 186 10.36 -1.16 -3.49
N VAL A 187 9.99 0.02 -3.99
CA VAL A 187 10.84 1.22 -3.91
C VAL A 187 10.99 1.76 -2.49
N HIS A 188 9.90 1.80 -1.73
CA HIS A 188 9.81 2.32 -0.37
C HIS A 188 8.90 1.44 0.50
N PRO A 189 8.95 1.55 1.85
CA PRO A 189 8.08 0.79 2.73
C PRO A 189 6.61 0.91 2.37
N CYS A 190 6.00 -0.22 2.04
CA CYS A 190 4.58 -0.31 1.69
C CYS A 190 4.07 -1.73 1.93
N GLY A 191 2.81 -1.84 2.38
CA GLY A 191 2.19 -3.12 2.65
C GLY A 191 3.03 -3.95 3.64
N ARG A 192 3.41 -5.16 3.20
CA ARG A 192 4.20 -6.10 3.98
C ARG A 192 5.69 -5.75 4.07
N PHE A 193 6.22 -4.87 3.22
CA PHE A 193 7.65 -4.58 3.10
C PHE A 193 8.06 -3.32 3.87
N ARG A 194 9.09 -3.42 4.71
CA ARG A 194 9.80 -2.29 5.36
C ARG A 194 11.30 -2.38 5.08
N HIS A 195 11.90 -3.54 5.34
CA HIS A 195 13.33 -3.78 5.23
C HIS A 195 13.72 -4.31 3.85
N ASN A 196 12.83 -5.08 3.20
CA ASN A 196 12.99 -5.51 1.82
C ASN A 196 12.51 -4.43 0.84
N THR A 197 13.17 -3.26 0.86
CA THR A 197 12.87 -2.15 -0.06
C THR A 197 14.14 -1.49 -0.59
N VAL A 198 14.08 -0.94 -1.79
CA VAL A 198 15.25 -0.30 -2.44
C VAL A 198 15.86 0.78 -1.55
N ILE A 199 15.03 1.70 -1.03
CA ILE A 199 15.50 2.79 -0.18
C ILE A 199 16.12 2.30 1.14
N PHE A 200 15.60 1.22 1.72
CA PHE A 200 16.17 0.63 2.93
C PHE A 200 17.54 -0.01 2.64
N ILE A 201 17.65 -0.77 1.55
CA ILE A 201 18.90 -1.41 1.12
C ILE A 201 19.97 -0.35 0.82
N LEU A 202 19.63 0.71 0.08
CA LEU A 202 20.53 1.84 -0.17
C LEU A 202 21.00 2.51 1.13
N GLY A 203 20.09 2.74 2.07
CA GLY A 203 20.42 3.33 3.37
C GLY A 203 21.31 2.43 4.23
N LYS A 204 20.99 1.13 4.33
CA LYS A 204 21.67 0.17 5.21
C LYS A 204 23.01 -0.31 4.65
N GLU A 205 23.06 -0.62 3.36
CA GLU A 205 24.19 -1.32 2.74
C GLU A 205 25.12 -0.37 1.97
N HIS A 206 24.60 0.76 1.47
CA HIS A 206 25.39 1.76 0.74
C HIS A 206 25.56 3.06 1.51
N ASN A 207 25.07 3.15 2.75
CA ASN A 207 25.10 4.35 3.60
C ASN A 207 24.48 5.59 2.92
N MET A 208 23.54 5.39 1.98
CA MET A 208 22.84 6.45 1.27
C MET A 208 21.55 6.82 2.01
N LYS A 209 21.70 7.61 3.07
CA LYS A 209 20.61 8.09 3.91
C LYS A 209 19.93 9.32 3.27
N GLU A 210 18.72 9.66 3.74
CA GLU A 210 17.96 10.86 3.31
C GLU A 210 17.58 10.92 1.81
N LEU A 211 17.47 9.77 1.16
CA LEU A 211 16.99 9.71 -0.22
C LEU A 211 15.50 10.04 -0.33
N HIS A 212 15.16 10.88 -1.30
CA HIS A 212 13.79 11.26 -1.65
C HIS A 212 13.39 10.62 -2.98
N THR A 213 12.27 9.88 -3.00
CA THR A 213 11.76 9.27 -4.22
C THR A 213 11.34 10.34 -5.24
N ILE A 214 11.88 10.29 -6.46
CA ILE A 214 11.44 11.15 -7.57
C ILE A 214 10.21 10.55 -8.26
N HIS A 215 10.27 9.24 -8.47
CA HIS A 215 9.20 8.42 -9.02
C HIS A 215 9.24 7.03 -8.38
N ARG A 216 8.32 6.16 -8.80
CA ARG A 216 8.21 4.78 -8.32
C ARG A 216 8.03 3.85 -9.51
N LEU A 217 8.64 2.68 -9.41
CA LEU A 217 8.35 1.51 -10.24
C LEU A 217 7.51 0.52 -9.41
N ASP A 218 6.70 -0.29 -10.09
CA ASP A 218 5.98 -1.37 -9.41
C ASP A 218 6.96 -2.40 -8.85
N ARG A 219 6.54 -3.18 -7.85
CA ARG A 219 7.38 -4.17 -7.16
C ARG A 219 8.11 -5.11 -8.15
N LEU A 220 7.35 -5.67 -9.10
CA LEU A 220 7.86 -6.60 -10.11
C LEU A 220 8.48 -5.91 -11.35
N THR A 221 8.40 -4.58 -11.48
CA THR A 221 9.03 -3.87 -12.60
C THR A 221 10.50 -3.61 -12.27
N SER A 222 11.43 -3.99 -13.15
CA SER A 222 12.86 -3.70 -13.00
C SER A 222 13.30 -2.46 -13.78
N GLY A 223 14.54 -2.02 -13.60
CA GLY A 223 15.19 -0.99 -14.42
C GLY A 223 15.46 0.33 -13.71
N VAL A 224 15.67 1.38 -14.51
CA VAL A 224 16.13 2.71 -14.05
C VAL A 224 15.19 3.30 -13.00
N LEU A 225 15.74 3.57 -11.82
CA LEU A 225 15.07 4.25 -10.71
C LEU A 225 15.94 5.37 -10.15
N MET A 226 15.36 6.58 -10.03
CA MET A 226 16.08 7.76 -9.56
C MET A 226 15.58 8.23 -8.18
N PHE A 227 16.53 8.62 -7.34
CA PHE A 227 16.32 9.25 -6.04
C PHE A 227 17.04 10.59 -6.00
N ALA A 228 16.42 11.58 -5.36
CA ALA A 228 17.07 12.85 -5.06
C ALA A 228 17.70 12.81 -3.66
N LYS A 229 18.85 13.45 -3.48
CA LYS A 229 19.51 13.60 -2.18
C LYS A 229 18.87 14.68 -1.30
N THR A 230 18.02 15.54 -1.87
CA THR A 230 17.30 16.60 -1.16
C THR A 230 15.83 16.67 -1.58
N SER A 231 14.97 17.22 -0.71
CA SER A 231 13.55 17.40 -1.02
C SER A 231 13.33 18.41 -2.16
N GLU A 232 14.20 19.41 -2.28
CA GLU A 232 14.15 20.46 -3.29
C GLU A 232 14.37 19.86 -4.68
N VAL A 233 15.41 19.03 -4.82
CA VAL A 233 15.71 18.31 -6.07
C VAL A 233 14.59 17.33 -6.40
N SER A 234 14.05 16.60 -5.41
CA SER A 234 12.89 15.72 -5.62
C SER A 234 11.69 16.48 -6.20
N LYS A 235 11.35 17.65 -5.63
CA LYS A 235 10.25 18.50 -6.09
C LYS A 235 10.49 19.00 -7.53
N LYS A 236 11.70 19.48 -7.83
CA LYS A 236 12.10 19.92 -9.18
C LYS A 236 12.00 18.79 -10.21
N MET A 237 12.53 17.61 -9.90
CA MET A 237 12.49 16.47 -10.81
C MET A 237 11.05 15.95 -11.02
N ALA A 238 10.23 15.95 -9.97
CA ALA A 238 8.81 15.59 -10.08
C ALA A 238 8.02 16.60 -10.93
N GLU A 239 8.44 17.87 -10.98
CA GLU A 239 7.90 18.88 -11.90
C GLU A 239 8.27 18.57 -13.36
N LEU A 240 9.54 18.26 -13.64
CA LEU A 240 9.97 17.88 -14.99
C LEU A 240 9.20 16.66 -15.53
N VAL A 241 9.00 15.64 -14.69
CA VAL A 241 8.20 14.46 -15.05
C VAL A 241 6.74 14.84 -15.33
N ARG A 242 6.16 15.76 -14.55
CA ARG A 242 4.78 16.22 -14.71
C ARG A 242 4.58 17.07 -15.96
N GLU A 243 5.58 17.89 -16.30
CA GLU A 243 5.65 18.71 -17.51
C GLU A 243 6.04 17.90 -18.76
N ARG A 244 6.26 16.58 -18.62
CA ARG A 244 6.65 15.66 -19.70
C ARG A 244 7.99 16.03 -20.34
N LYS A 245 8.89 16.64 -19.58
CA LYS A 245 10.28 16.95 -19.96
C LYS A 245 11.24 15.77 -19.74
N VAL A 246 10.72 14.63 -19.28
CA VAL A 246 11.47 13.39 -19.10
C VAL A 246 10.88 12.34 -20.01
N GLU A 247 11.67 11.93 -21.00
CA GLU A 247 11.40 10.79 -21.85
C GLU A 247 11.63 9.52 -21.04
N LYS A 248 10.67 8.60 -21.10
CA LYS A 248 10.75 7.30 -20.43
C LYS A 248 10.59 6.22 -21.48
N GLU A 249 11.55 5.33 -21.53
CA GLU A 249 11.57 4.18 -22.43
C GLU A 249 11.54 2.91 -21.59
N TYR A 250 10.61 2.04 -21.93
CA TYR A 250 10.46 0.72 -21.31
C TYR A 250 10.58 -0.35 -22.38
N VAL A 251 10.95 -1.56 -21.97
CA VAL A 251 10.83 -2.76 -22.79
C VAL A 251 9.99 -3.80 -22.06
N CYS A 252 9.18 -4.55 -22.80
CA CYS A 252 8.42 -5.67 -22.27
C CYS A 252 8.32 -6.82 -23.27
N ARG A 253 8.09 -8.04 -22.77
CA ARG A 253 7.75 -9.19 -23.60
C ARG A 253 6.27 -9.52 -23.48
N VAL A 254 5.58 -9.51 -24.61
CA VAL A 254 4.12 -9.64 -24.70
C VAL A 254 3.68 -10.88 -25.46
N SER A 255 2.48 -11.35 -25.14
CA SER A 255 1.89 -12.53 -25.75
C SER A 255 1.51 -12.28 -27.21
N GLY A 256 1.82 -13.25 -28.08
CA GLY A 256 1.45 -13.21 -29.50
C GLY A 256 2.31 -12.29 -30.36
N LYS A 257 1.87 -12.11 -31.61
CA LYS A 257 2.50 -11.26 -32.62
C LYS A 257 1.98 -9.82 -32.48
N PHE A 258 2.76 -8.95 -31.86
CA PHE A 258 2.45 -7.53 -31.79
C PHE A 258 2.52 -6.90 -33.20
N PRO A 259 1.70 -5.88 -33.51
CA PRO A 259 1.78 -5.17 -34.79
C PRO A 259 3.19 -4.65 -35.11
N GLU A 260 3.52 -4.56 -36.39
CA GLU A 260 4.83 -4.05 -36.83
C GLU A 260 4.86 -2.52 -36.85
N GLU A 261 3.75 -1.90 -37.23
CA GLU A 261 3.59 -0.46 -37.13
C GLU A 261 3.64 0.03 -35.67
N THR A 262 4.07 1.29 -35.52
CA THR A 262 3.98 1.98 -34.23
C THR A 262 2.52 2.17 -33.86
N LEU A 263 2.15 1.69 -32.67
CA LEU A 263 0.78 1.74 -32.18
C LEU A 263 0.67 2.71 -31.00
N THR A 264 -0.33 3.59 -31.03
CA THR A 264 -0.64 4.49 -29.91
C THR A 264 -1.92 4.06 -29.23
N CYS A 265 -1.88 3.90 -27.89
CA CYS A 265 -3.06 3.67 -27.06
C CYS A 265 -3.33 4.89 -26.18
N GLU A 266 -4.51 5.49 -26.32
CA GLU A 266 -4.93 6.70 -25.57
C GLU A 266 -6.09 6.42 -24.60
N GLU A 267 -6.30 5.15 -24.28
CA GLU A 267 -7.44 4.73 -23.47
C GLU A 267 -7.32 5.17 -22.00
N PRO A 268 -8.39 5.72 -21.39
CA PRO A 268 -8.39 6.15 -20.01
C PRO A 268 -8.34 4.97 -19.03
N ILE A 269 -7.59 5.13 -17.94
CA ILE A 269 -7.36 4.08 -16.95
C ILE A 269 -8.05 4.42 -15.63
N LEU A 270 -8.90 3.51 -15.16
CA LEU A 270 -9.58 3.57 -13.87
C LEU A 270 -8.90 2.61 -12.88
N VAL A 271 -8.69 3.08 -11.66
CA VAL A 271 -8.29 2.20 -10.54
C VAL A 271 -9.54 1.50 -10.02
N VAL A 272 -9.55 0.17 -10.08
CA VAL A 272 -10.65 -0.68 -9.62
C VAL A 272 -10.54 -0.90 -8.11
N SER A 273 -9.34 -1.25 -7.63
CA SER A 273 -9.06 -1.41 -6.20
C SER A 273 -7.70 -0.82 -5.87
N TYR A 274 -7.66 0.18 -5.01
CA TYR A 274 -6.40 0.73 -4.49
C TYR A 274 -5.70 -0.25 -3.55
N LYS A 275 -6.46 -1.10 -2.86
CA LYS A 275 -5.94 -2.08 -1.90
C LYS A 275 -5.17 -3.20 -2.61
N ILE A 276 -5.72 -3.70 -3.71
CA ILE A 276 -5.16 -4.83 -4.48
C ILE A 276 -4.29 -4.31 -5.66
N GLY A 277 -4.37 -3.02 -5.98
CA GLY A 277 -3.62 -2.42 -7.09
C GLY A 277 -4.17 -2.75 -8.48
N VAL A 278 -5.44 -3.17 -8.60
CA VAL A 278 -6.05 -3.52 -9.89
C VAL A 278 -6.55 -2.27 -10.61
N CYS A 279 -6.23 -2.16 -11.90
CA CYS A 279 -6.64 -1.08 -12.79
C CYS A 279 -7.27 -1.66 -14.05
N ARG A 280 -8.16 -0.93 -14.73
CA ARG A 280 -8.74 -1.34 -16.02
C ARG A 280 -8.93 -0.14 -16.95
N VAL A 281 -9.00 -0.39 -18.25
CA VAL A 281 -9.49 0.64 -19.19
C VAL A 281 -10.97 0.89 -18.93
N HIS A 282 -11.34 2.16 -18.76
CA HIS A 282 -12.73 2.53 -18.54
C HIS A 282 -12.97 4.01 -18.86
N PRO A 283 -14.13 4.39 -19.44
CA PRO A 283 -14.43 5.79 -19.77
C PRO A 283 -14.36 6.77 -18.59
N LYS A 284 -14.68 6.29 -17.37
CA LYS A 284 -14.54 7.08 -16.12
C LYS A 284 -13.10 7.18 -15.59
N GLY A 285 -12.14 6.59 -16.30
CA GLY A 285 -10.74 6.58 -15.96
C GLY A 285 -10.04 7.92 -16.21
N LYS A 286 -8.78 8.00 -15.81
CA LYS A 286 -7.93 9.17 -16.09
C LYS A 286 -7.29 9.04 -17.47
N PRO A 287 -7.24 10.13 -18.27
CA PRO A 287 -6.56 10.12 -19.57
C PRO A 287 -5.13 9.62 -19.44
N SER A 288 -4.77 8.72 -20.35
CA SER A 288 -3.49 8.02 -20.38
C SER A 288 -3.05 7.81 -21.82
N LYS A 289 -1.76 7.93 -22.11
CA LYS A 289 -1.21 7.75 -23.45
C LYS A 289 0.10 6.97 -23.42
N THR A 290 0.19 5.94 -24.24
CA THR A 290 1.40 5.13 -24.42
C THR A 290 1.59 4.84 -25.91
N VAL A 291 2.83 5.01 -26.39
CA VAL A 291 3.23 4.60 -27.74
C VAL A 291 4.03 3.31 -27.64
N PHE A 292 3.76 2.35 -28.53
CA PHE A 292 4.35 1.03 -28.56
C PHE A 292 5.01 0.77 -29.91
N GLN A 293 6.18 0.13 -29.88
CA GLN A 293 6.93 -0.25 -31.07
C GLN A 293 7.50 -1.65 -30.88
N ARG A 294 7.19 -2.58 -31.80
CA ARG A 294 7.77 -3.94 -31.77
C ARG A 294 9.26 -3.90 -32.10
N LEU A 295 10.05 -4.64 -31.34
CA LEU A 295 11.47 -4.89 -31.61
C LEU A 295 11.69 -6.23 -32.30
N GLY A 296 11.05 -7.29 -31.80
CA GLY A 296 11.25 -8.64 -32.28
C GLY A 296 10.01 -9.51 -32.06
N TYR A 297 9.92 -10.61 -32.81
CA TYR A 297 8.89 -11.62 -32.66
C TYR A 297 9.52 -13.00 -32.89
N ASN A 298 9.40 -13.89 -31.89
CA ASN A 298 10.02 -15.21 -31.94
C ASN A 298 9.06 -16.36 -32.31
N GLY A 299 7.91 -16.04 -32.92
CA GLY A 299 6.89 -17.04 -33.26
C GLY A 299 5.84 -17.31 -32.16
N LYS A 300 6.12 -16.94 -30.90
CA LYS A 300 5.18 -17.10 -29.77
C LYS A 300 4.87 -15.77 -29.07
N SER A 301 5.89 -14.93 -28.91
CA SER A 301 5.84 -13.68 -28.15
C SER A 301 6.61 -12.58 -28.86
N SER A 302 6.30 -11.33 -28.55
CA SER A 302 6.97 -10.16 -29.10
C SER A 302 7.70 -9.37 -28.02
N VAL A 303 8.84 -8.79 -28.36
CA VAL A 303 9.50 -7.77 -27.54
C VAL A 303 9.04 -6.40 -28.04
N VAL A 304 8.64 -5.53 -27.12
CA VAL A 304 8.00 -4.24 -27.45
C VAL A 304 8.65 -3.13 -26.62
N LYS A 305 9.06 -2.04 -27.28
CA LYS A 305 9.39 -0.77 -26.62
C LYS A 305 8.11 -0.01 -26.30
N CYS A 306 8.07 0.61 -25.12
CA CYS A 306 6.94 1.41 -24.67
C CYS A 306 7.41 2.80 -24.25
N PHE A 307 6.70 3.82 -24.72
CA PHE A 307 6.93 5.23 -24.43
C PHE A 307 5.69 5.83 -23.75
N PRO A 308 5.57 5.73 -22.41
CA PRO A 308 4.42 6.26 -21.69
C PRO A 308 4.52 7.79 -21.50
N TYR A 309 3.62 8.55 -22.14
CA TYR A 309 3.53 10.01 -22.01
C TYR A 309 2.88 10.46 -20.70
N THR A 310 2.15 9.56 -20.06
CA THR A 310 1.56 9.73 -18.72
C THR A 310 2.18 8.73 -17.74
N GLY A 311 1.83 8.83 -16.45
CA GLY A 311 2.32 7.92 -15.42
C GLY A 311 1.18 7.46 -14.51
N ARG A 312 0.24 6.66 -15.05
CA ARG A 312 -0.78 5.99 -14.23
C ARG A 312 -0.27 4.65 -13.71
N THR A 313 -0.81 4.22 -12.57
CA THR A 313 -0.54 2.88 -12.02
C THR A 313 -0.81 1.83 -13.08
N HIS A 314 0.14 0.92 -13.29
CA HIS A 314 0.06 -0.19 -14.24
C HIS A 314 -0.24 0.21 -15.69
N GLN A 315 0.04 1.45 -16.10
CA GLN A 315 -0.39 1.98 -17.40
C GLN A 315 0.03 1.12 -18.59
N ILE A 316 1.31 0.74 -18.68
CA ILE A 316 1.84 -0.09 -19.77
C ILE A 316 1.13 -1.44 -19.78
N ARG A 317 1.01 -2.08 -18.62
CA ARG A 317 0.41 -3.41 -18.42
C ARG A 317 -1.06 -3.44 -18.89
N VAL A 318 -1.85 -2.47 -18.43
CA VAL A 318 -3.28 -2.34 -18.76
C VAL A 318 -3.50 -1.98 -20.23
N HIS A 319 -2.69 -1.08 -20.80
CA HIS A 319 -2.79 -0.74 -22.22
C HIS A 319 -2.44 -1.93 -23.11
N LEU A 320 -1.39 -2.68 -22.79
CA LEU A 320 -1.02 -3.90 -23.51
C LEU A 320 -2.09 -4.98 -23.42
N GLN A 321 -2.69 -5.18 -22.23
CA GLN A 321 -3.85 -6.06 -22.05
C GLN A 321 -5.03 -5.62 -22.92
N TYR A 322 -5.39 -4.33 -22.88
CA TYR A 322 -6.48 -3.78 -23.70
C TYR A 322 -6.25 -4.00 -25.21
N LEU A 323 -5.01 -3.90 -25.67
CA LEU A 323 -4.64 -4.18 -27.06
C LEU A 323 -4.69 -5.67 -27.42
N GLY A 324 -4.85 -6.56 -26.44
CA GLY A 324 -4.85 -8.01 -26.61
C GLY A 324 -3.47 -8.64 -26.58
N HIS A 325 -2.46 -7.91 -26.11
CA HIS A 325 -1.07 -8.36 -26.00
C HIS A 325 -0.55 -8.19 -24.57
N PRO A 326 -1.17 -8.83 -23.56
CA PRO A 326 -0.68 -8.76 -22.18
C PRO A 326 0.75 -9.27 -22.07
N ILE A 327 1.49 -8.72 -21.10
CA ILE A 327 2.86 -9.15 -20.76
C ILE A 327 2.82 -10.63 -20.36
N VAL A 328 3.74 -11.43 -20.90
CA VAL A 328 3.66 -12.91 -20.89
C VAL A 328 3.49 -13.49 -19.49
N ASN A 329 4.26 -13.00 -18.52
CA ASN A 329 4.23 -13.47 -17.14
C ASN A 329 3.59 -12.46 -16.17
N ASP A 330 2.72 -11.57 -16.66
CA ASP A 330 2.02 -10.63 -15.78
C ASP A 330 0.97 -11.37 -14.93
N PRO A 331 1.15 -11.42 -13.60
CA PRO A 331 0.30 -12.25 -12.77
C PRO A 331 -1.08 -11.64 -12.53
N ILE A 332 -1.27 -10.34 -12.82
CA ILE A 332 -2.56 -9.67 -12.62
C ILE A 332 -3.32 -9.63 -13.94
N TYR A 333 -2.67 -9.26 -15.03
CA TYR A 333 -3.37 -8.91 -16.29
C TYR A 333 -3.33 -10.01 -17.34
N ASN A 334 -2.50 -11.04 -17.17
CA ASN A 334 -2.43 -12.15 -18.09
C ASN A 334 -3.10 -13.43 -17.54
N THR A 335 -4.27 -13.27 -16.95
CA THR A 335 -5.00 -14.36 -16.28
C THR A 335 -6.38 -14.60 -16.87
N GLU A 336 -6.94 -15.77 -16.58
CA GLU A 336 -8.28 -16.17 -17.03
C GLU A 336 -9.39 -15.43 -16.26
N ALA A 337 -9.08 -14.84 -15.10
CA ALA A 337 -10.02 -13.99 -14.36
C ALA A 337 -10.55 -12.80 -15.19
N TRP A 338 -9.81 -12.35 -16.21
CA TRP A 338 -10.24 -11.31 -17.15
C TRP A 338 -11.07 -11.84 -18.34
N GLY A 339 -11.51 -13.10 -18.28
CA GLY A 339 -12.25 -13.77 -19.34
C GLY A 339 -11.38 -14.34 -20.46
N PRO A 340 -11.99 -14.98 -21.48
CA PRO A 340 -11.27 -15.72 -22.52
C PRO A 340 -10.34 -14.83 -23.38
N ASN A 341 -10.71 -13.56 -23.55
CA ASN A 341 -9.92 -12.58 -24.29
C ASN A 341 -8.95 -11.79 -23.40
N ARG A 342 -8.80 -12.17 -22.12
CA ARG A 342 -7.91 -11.53 -21.15
C ARG A 342 -8.09 -10.01 -21.08
N GLY A 343 -9.34 -9.51 -21.09
CA GLY A 343 -9.63 -8.07 -20.99
C GLY A 343 -9.34 -7.23 -22.25
N LYS A 344 -9.09 -7.86 -23.41
CA LYS A 344 -8.94 -7.15 -24.69
C LYS A 344 -10.13 -6.22 -24.95
N LYS A 345 -9.85 -5.02 -25.46
CA LYS A 345 -10.83 -3.92 -25.67
C LYS A 345 -11.61 -3.49 -24.41
N GLY A 346 -11.14 -3.88 -23.21
CA GLY A 346 -11.82 -3.58 -21.96
C GLY A 346 -13.05 -4.46 -21.72
N GLU A 347 -13.21 -5.54 -22.48
CA GLU A 347 -14.30 -6.48 -22.35
C GLU A 347 -14.10 -7.36 -21.10
N VAL A 348 -14.92 -7.11 -20.09
CA VAL A 348 -14.98 -7.91 -18.87
C VAL A 348 -16.45 -8.16 -18.55
N ASN A 349 -16.89 -9.42 -18.66
CA ASN A 349 -18.29 -9.82 -18.46
C ASN A 349 -18.68 -9.93 -16.97
N MET A 350 -17.99 -9.19 -16.10
CA MET A 350 -18.14 -9.28 -14.64
C MET A 350 -18.13 -7.87 -14.04
N THR A 351 -18.78 -7.73 -12.89
CA THR A 351 -18.65 -6.54 -12.05
C THR A 351 -17.22 -6.41 -11.50
N ASN A 352 -16.88 -5.23 -10.99
CA ASN A 352 -15.56 -5.02 -10.39
C ASN A 352 -15.35 -5.91 -9.17
N GLU A 353 -16.38 -6.07 -8.35
CA GLU A 353 -16.36 -6.89 -7.13
C GLU A 353 -16.14 -8.36 -7.46
N GLU A 354 -16.84 -8.88 -8.47
CA GLU A 354 -16.67 -10.26 -8.94
C GLU A 354 -15.27 -10.48 -9.54
N LEU A 355 -14.80 -9.56 -10.39
CA LEU A 355 -13.44 -9.63 -10.95
C LEU A 355 -12.37 -9.69 -9.85
N LEU A 356 -12.50 -8.84 -8.83
CA LEU A 356 -11.57 -8.83 -7.70
C LEU A 356 -11.61 -10.16 -6.95
N ARG A 357 -12.80 -10.72 -6.70
CA ARG A 357 -12.95 -12.03 -6.05
C ARG A 357 -12.28 -13.14 -6.88
N THR A 358 -12.54 -13.19 -8.19
CA THR A 358 -11.94 -14.20 -9.08
C THR A 358 -10.42 -14.08 -9.10
N LEU A 359 -9.87 -12.87 -9.23
CA LEU A 359 -8.42 -12.64 -9.19
C LEU A 359 -7.81 -13.14 -7.89
N ILE A 360 -8.46 -12.84 -6.77
CA ILE A 360 -8.01 -13.28 -5.45
C ILE A 360 -8.01 -14.80 -5.35
N GLU A 361 -9.10 -15.45 -5.75
CA GLU A 361 -9.26 -16.91 -5.67
C GLU A 361 -8.21 -17.62 -6.51
N GLU A 362 -7.89 -17.09 -7.70
CA GLU A 362 -6.83 -17.61 -8.56
C GLU A 362 -5.46 -17.53 -7.90
N HIS A 363 -5.12 -16.41 -7.24
CA HIS A 363 -3.84 -16.24 -6.54
C HIS A 363 -3.77 -17.08 -5.25
N LYS A 364 -4.90 -17.28 -4.55
CA LYS A 364 -4.99 -18.24 -3.44
C LYS A 364 -4.66 -19.65 -3.91
N ALA A 365 -5.29 -20.10 -4.99
CA ALA A 365 -5.09 -21.44 -5.54
C ALA A 365 -3.64 -21.69 -5.95
N LYS A 366 -2.94 -20.65 -6.44
CA LYS A 366 -1.53 -20.68 -6.83
C LYS A 366 -0.56 -20.50 -5.65
N GLN A 367 -1.06 -20.38 -4.41
CA GLN A 367 -0.25 -20.05 -3.22
C GLN A 367 0.61 -18.78 -3.37
N SER A 368 0.16 -17.83 -4.19
CA SER A 368 0.95 -16.67 -4.62
C SER A 368 0.35 -15.33 -4.18
N LEU A 369 -0.29 -15.29 -3.01
CA LEU A 369 -0.96 -14.09 -2.47
C LEU A 369 -0.04 -12.88 -2.30
N ASP A 370 1.25 -13.11 -2.05
CA ASP A 370 2.25 -12.05 -1.98
C ASP A 370 2.37 -11.25 -3.29
N ILE A 371 1.92 -11.80 -4.42
CA ILE A 371 1.87 -11.10 -5.71
C ILE A 371 0.88 -9.94 -5.69
N LEU A 372 -0.26 -10.09 -5.01
CA LEU A 372 -1.25 -9.03 -4.90
C LEU A 372 -0.93 -8.03 -3.78
N ASP A 373 0.13 -8.27 -3.00
CA ASP A 373 0.42 -7.58 -1.73
C ASP A 373 -0.79 -7.62 -0.75
N VAL A 374 -1.60 -8.69 -0.82
CA VAL A 374 -2.86 -8.88 -0.06
C VAL A 374 -2.71 -10.01 0.95
N GLY A 375 -3.20 -9.81 2.18
CA GLY A 375 -3.26 -10.86 3.21
C GLY A 375 -4.47 -11.79 3.04
N GLU A 376 -4.44 -12.99 3.61
CA GLU A 376 -5.53 -13.99 3.47
C GLU A 376 -6.91 -13.49 3.97
N ASP A 377 -6.92 -12.57 4.93
CA ASP A 377 -8.13 -12.06 5.60
C ASP A 377 -8.75 -10.81 4.95
N ASP A 378 -7.99 -10.13 4.07
CA ASP A 378 -8.52 -9.04 3.23
C ASP A 378 -9.69 -9.49 2.33
N LEU A 379 -9.86 -10.80 2.25
CA LEU A 379 -10.67 -11.59 1.33
C LEU A 379 -11.98 -12.04 1.99
N GLN A 380 -11.98 -12.24 3.32
CA GLN A 380 -13.21 -12.45 4.09
C GLN A 380 -14.11 -11.21 4.07
N ALA A 381 -13.51 -10.01 4.07
CA ALA A 381 -14.24 -8.73 3.96
C ALA A 381 -14.93 -8.53 2.59
N LEU A 382 -14.47 -9.21 1.53
CA LEU A 382 -15.09 -9.18 0.20
C LEU A 382 -16.13 -10.30 0.01
N ASN A 383 -16.05 -11.37 0.81
CA ASN A 383 -17.01 -12.47 0.81
C ASN A 383 -18.23 -12.22 1.69
N SER A 384 -18.14 -11.36 2.71
CA SER A 384 -19.24 -11.03 3.61
C SER A 384 -20.34 -10.13 3.00
N GLY A 385 -20.27 -9.81 1.71
CA GLY A 385 -21.32 -9.07 1.00
C GLY A 385 -21.60 -7.66 1.52
N GLN A 386 -20.75 -7.09 2.38
CA GLN A 386 -20.93 -5.73 2.85
C GLN A 386 -20.55 -4.73 1.75
N PRO A 387 -21.48 -3.86 1.31
CA PRO A 387 -21.20 -2.95 0.22
C PRO A 387 -20.07 -1.99 0.61
N CYS A 388 -19.14 -1.76 -0.33
CA CYS A 388 -18.21 -0.66 -0.27
C CYS A 388 -19.02 0.63 -0.44
N SER A 389 -19.48 1.21 0.67
CA SER A 389 -20.32 2.40 0.65
C SER A 389 -19.61 3.52 -0.10
N GLN A 390 -20.11 3.87 -1.28
CA GLN A 390 -19.92 5.19 -1.86
C GLN A 390 -20.56 6.16 -0.87
N SER A 391 -19.75 7.02 -0.24
CA SER A 391 -20.25 8.06 0.65
C SER A 391 -20.95 9.13 -0.19
N THR A 392 -22.24 8.97 -0.45
CA THR A 392 -23.13 10.08 -0.82
C THR A 392 -23.82 10.56 0.44
N SER A 393 -23.37 11.70 0.96
CA SER A 393 -24.01 12.39 2.08
C SER A 393 -25.15 13.26 1.56
N GLU A 394 -26.39 12.91 1.88
CA GLU A 394 -27.51 13.87 1.91
C GLU A 394 -28.17 13.77 3.29
N ALA A 395 -28.46 14.94 3.88
CA ALA A 395 -28.98 15.13 5.23
C ALA A 395 -30.50 14.86 5.30
N PRO A 396 -31.06 14.51 6.48
CA PRO A 396 -32.43 14.02 6.62
C PRO A 396 -33.45 15.13 6.86
N MET A 397 -34.69 14.91 6.42
CA MET A 397 -35.88 15.67 6.79
C MET A 397 -36.99 14.71 7.26
N ALA A 398 -37.40 14.89 8.52
CA ALA A 398 -38.71 14.72 9.16
C ALA A 398 -39.60 13.46 8.94
N ASN A 399 -39.95 12.85 10.10
CA ASN A 399 -41.02 11.87 10.43
C ASN A 399 -42.46 12.41 10.16
N PRO A 400 -43.59 11.74 10.55
CA PRO A 400 -43.83 10.42 11.20
C PRO A 400 -44.89 9.56 10.44
N ASP A 401 -45.17 8.31 10.80
CA ASP A 401 -46.38 7.93 11.56
C ASP A 401 -46.46 6.41 11.73
N GLY A 402 -47.14 5.96 12.80
CA GLY A 402 -48.09 4.84 12.68
C GLY A 402 -47.71 3.47 13.26
N GLU A 403 -47.93 3.32 14.57
CA GLU A 403 -48.74 2.27 15.20
C GLU A 403 -48.40 0.76 15.04
N THR A 404 -48.08 0.18 16.20
CA THR A 404 -48.29 -1.20 16.68
C THR A 404 -49.68 -1.80 16.36
N PRO A 405 -49.82 -3.14 16.31
CA PRO A 405 -50.31 -3.84 17.50
C PRO A 405 -49.64 -5.19 17.84
N THR A 406 -49.96 -5.54 19.07
CA THR A 406 -49.57 -6.58 20.04
C THR A 406 -50.15 -7.99 19.82
N GLN A 407 -49.73 -8.90 20.73
CA GLN A 407 -50.34 -10.16 21.22
C GLN A 407 -49.80 -11.46 20.59
N ASP A 408 -49.58 -12.57 21.31
CA ASP A 408 -49.62 -12.88 22.75
C ASP A 408 -48.90 -14.23 22.99
N GLU A 409 -48.28 -14.33 24.16
CA GLU A 409 -48.25 -15.43 25.15
C GLU A 409 -48.19 -16.92 24.73
N GLY A 410 -47.27 -17.64 25.38
CA GLY A 410 -47.21 -19.11 25.39
C GLY A 410 -46.04 -19.64 26.24
N ASP A 411 -46.25 -19.67 27.55
CA ASP A 411 -45.32 -20.02 28.62
C ASP A 411 -45.04 -21.55 28.74
N SER A 412 -43.95 -21.86 29.47
CA SER A 412 -43.72 -23.01 30.36
C SER A 412 -42.62 -24.06 30.07
N LEU A 413 -41.52 -23.89 30.84
CA LEU A 413 -40.92 -24.81 31.84
C LEU A 413 -39.87 -25.91 31.46
N SER A 414 -38.66 -25.69 32.03
CA SER A 414 -37.81 -26.64 32.81
C SER A 414 -37.03 -27.74 32.05
N ALA A 415 -35.82 -28.22 32.39
CA ALA A 415 -34.83 -27.99 33.44
C ALA A 415 -33.45 -28.60 33.02
N ASP A 416 -32.40 -28.21 33.75
CA ASP A 416 -31.26 -29.01 34.23
C ASP A 416 -29.89 -29.06 33.46
N CYS A 417 -29.02 -28.14 33.89
CA CYS A 417 -27.70 -28.29 34.54
C CYS A 417 -26.69 -29.44 34.22
N GLY A 418 -25.42 -29.03 34.10
CA GLY A 418 -24.20 -29.79 34.43
C GLY A 418 -23.15 -29.76 33.31
N LYS A 419 -21.85 -29.49 33.49
CA LYS A 419 -20.98 -29.29 34.66
C LYS A 419 -19.68 -28.61 34.16
N GLU A 420 -19.06 -27.88 35.06
CA GLU A 420 -17.76 -27.21 34.99
C GLU A 420 -16.59 -28.16 34.68
N GLU A 421 -15.50 -27.65 34.09
CA GLU A 421 -14.15 -27.91 34.60
C GLU A 421 -13.23 -26.71 34.39
N VAL A 422 -12.53 -26.38 35.49
CA VAL A 422 -11.56 -25.31 35.70
C VAL A 422 -10.17 -25.88 35.47
N VAL A 423 -9.29 -25.19 34.72
CA VAL A 423 -7.84 -25.46 34.79
C VAL A 423 -7.05 -24.16 34.94
N LYS A 424 -6.14 -24.23 35.91
CA LYS A 424 -5.34 -23.18 36.53
C LYS A 424 -4.23 -22.64 35.64
N ASP A 425 -3.94 -21.38 35.92
CA ASP A 425 -2.75 -20.59 35.60
C ASP A 425 -1.51 -21.15 36.31
N ASP A 426 -0.35 -21.15 35.65
CA ASP A 426 0.93 -20.96 36.34
C ASP A 426 2.04 -20.51 35.38
N SER A 427 2.71 -19.43 35.78
CA SER A 427 3.80 -18.73 35.11
C SER A 427 5.16 -19.22 35.61
N SER A 428 6.17 -19.30 34.75
CA SER A 428 7.48 -18.60 34.89
C SER A 428 8.53 -19.14 33.91
N ALA A 429 9.46 -18.24 33.60
CA ALA A 429 10.39 -18.24 32.47
C ALA A 429 11.55 -19.24 32.59
N GLU A 430 12.17 -19.58 31.45
CA GLU A 430 13.64 -19.52 31.32
C GLU A 430 14.11 -19.47 29.86
N THR A 431 15.15 -18.67 29.66
CA THR A 431 15.88 -18.33 28.44
C THR A 431 16.74 -19.48 27.93
N GLU A 432 16.53 -19.90 26.67
CA GLU A 432 17.56 -20.57 25.86
C GLU A 432 17.18 -20.55 24.36
N GLY A 433 18.09 -20.08 23.49
CA GLY A 433 17.93 -20.18 22.03
C GLY A 433 18.17 -18.88 21.23
N LYS A 434 19.40 -18.37 21.21
CA LYS A 434 19.86 -17.50 20.11
C LYS A 434 19.89 -18.33 18.82
N GLY A 435 19.03 -18.02 17.85
CA GLY A 435 19.16 -18.56 16.48
C GLY A 435 17.90 -19.11 15.79
N ARG A 436 16.71 -18.96 16.35
CA ARG A 436 15.43 -19.14 15.62
C ARG A 436 14.64 -17.84 15.73
N GLY A 437 14.12 -17.34 14.61
CA GLY A 437 13.30 -16.12 14.61
C GLY A 437 12.19 -16.24 15.66
N LEU A 438 11.89 -15.13 16.35
CA LEU A 438 10.86 -15.12 17.41
C LEU A 438 9.54 -15.66 16.84
N VAL A 439 9.12 -16.83 17.30
CA VAL A 439 7.81 -17.37 16.97
C VAL A 439 6.81 -16.74 17.93
N ASP A 440 5.81 -16.09 17.36
CA ASP A 440 4.78 -15.36 18.10
C ASP A 440 3.44 -16.12 18.11
N PRO A 441 2.88 -16.47 19.29
CA PRO A 441 1.65 -17.27 19.38
C PRO A 441 0.38 -16.59 18.81
N LEU A 442 0.34 -15.25 18.80
CA LEU A 442 -0.80 -14.49 18.28
C LEU A 442 -0.68 -14.18 16.79
N CYS A 443 0.53 -14.24 16.23
CA CYS A 443 0.79 -14.02 14.82
C CYS A 443 0.29 -15.20 13.97
N GLY A 444 -0.60 -14.92 13.03
CA GLY A 444 -1.07 -15.92 12.06
C GLY A 444 0.05 -16.43 11.16
N GLU A 445 0.91 -15.53 10.68
CA GLU A 445 2.02 -15.88 9.77
C GLU A 445 3.05 -16.83 10.42
N CYS A 446 3.27 -16.77 11.74
CA CYS A 446 4.15 -17.71 12.45
C CYS A 446 3.68 -19.16 12.39
N LYS A 447 2.38 -19.39 12.12
CA LYS A 447 1.77 -20.72 12.05
C LYS A 447 1.70 -21.25 10.63
N ILE A 448 1.99 -20.41 9.63
CA ILE A 448 1.89 -20.74 8.22
C ILE A 448 3.30 -21.04 7.69
N ILE A 449 3.46 -22.20 7.06
CA ILE A 449 4.67 -22.53 6.31
C ILE A 449 4.39 -22.16 4.85
N ARG A 450 4.91 -21.02 4.38
CA ARG A 450 4.83 -20.62 2.98
C ARG A 450 6.06 -21.15 2.23
N PRO A 451 5.90 -21.78 1.05
CA PRO A 451 7.04 -22.11 0.22
C PRO A 451 7.73 -20.83 -0.25
N ASP A 452 9.04 -20.92 -0.49
CA ASP A 452 9.79 -19.83 -1.12
C ASP A 452 9.25 -19.55 -2.53
N PRO A 453 9.17 -18.27 -2.96
CA PRO A 453 8.72 -17.93 -4.30
C PRO A 453 9.69 -18.50 -5.35
N SER A 454 9.15 -18.97 -6.47
CA SER A 454 9.98 -19.42 -7.59
C SER A 454 10.63 -18.21 -8.27
N PRO A 455 11.73 -18.38 -9.03
CA PRO A 455 12.29 -17.30 -9.84
C PRO A 455 11.28 -16.65 -10.79
N LYS A 456 10.29 -17.41 -11.27
CA LYS A 456 9.23 -16.92 -12.17
C LYS A 456 8.25 -15.99 -11.45
N ASP A 457 8.05 -16.14 -10.14
CA ASP A 457 7.19 -15.28 -9.32
C ASP A 457 7.85 -13.95 -8.93
N LEU A 458 9.19 -13.89 -9.03
CA LEU A 458 9.99 -12.74 -8.65
C LEU A 458 10.28 -11.80 -9.81
N ILE A 459 9.92 -12.17 -11.04
CA ILE A 459 10.21 -11.41 -12.25
C ILE A 459 8.92 -11.12 -13.03
N MET A 460 8.84 -9.91 -13.58
CA MET A 460 7.90 -9.58 -14.66
C MET A 460 8.71 -9.10 -15.86
N TYR A 461 8.31 -9.50 -17.07
CA TYR A 461 8.96 -9.07 -18.31
C TYR A 461 8.54 -7.65 -18.70
N LEU A 462 8.81 -6.72 -17.79
CA LEU A 462 8.66 -5.27 -17.93
C LEU A 462 9.86 -4.59 -17.26
N HIS A 463 10.57 -3.77 -18.03
CA HIS A 463 11.78 -3.12 -17.57
C HIS A 463 11.82 -1.65 -18.01
N ALA A 464 12.14 -0.76 -17.07
CA ALA A 464 12.40 0.65 -17.33
C ALA A 464 13.82 0.80 -17.91
N LEU A 465 13.92 0.80 -19.24
CA LEU A 465 15.20 0.75 -19.94
C LEU A 465 15.99 2.05 -19.86
N ARG A 466 15.33 3.19 -20.01
CA ARG A 466 16.01 4.49 -20.12
C ARG A 466 15.14 5.66 -19.73
N TYR A 467 15.73 6.59 -18.99
CA TYR A 467 15.12 7.86 -18.58
C TYR A 467 16.03 8.98 -19.05
N LYS A 468 15.49 9.87 -19.89
CA LYS A 468 16.25 10.96 -20.51
C LYS A 468 15.57 12.30 -20.25
N GLY A 469 16.32 13.24 -19.70
CA GLY A 469 15.93 14.64 -19.56
C GLY A 469 16.78 15.53 -20.45
N GLU A 470 16.70 16.83 -20.21
CA GLU A 470 17.54 17.83 -20.91
C GLU A 470 19.02 17.68 -20.54
N ASP A 471 19.31 17.51 -19.25
CA ASP A 471 20.68 17.47 -18.71
C ASP A 471 21.17 16.07 -18.34
N PHE A 472 20.37 15.03 -18.54
CA PHE A 472 20.71 13.67 -18.11
C PHE A 472 20.17 12.60 -19.04
N ASP A 473 20.87 11.47 -19.04
CA ASP A 473 20.54 10.31 -19.87
C ASP A 473 21.02 9.05 -19.15
N TYR A 474 20.08 8.33 -18.53
CA TYR A 474 20.37 7.13 -17.75
C TYR A 474 19.69 5.93 -18.38
N SER A 475 20.45 4.87 -18.61
CA SER A 475 19.96 3.62 -19.18
C SER A 475 20.58 2.41 -18.51
N THR A 476 19.87 1.29 -18.57
CA THR A 476 20.34 -0.04 -18.19
C THR A 476 20.72 -0.86 -19.42
N GLU A 477 21.30 -2.03 -19.19
CA GLU A 477 21.46 -3.05 -20.21
C GLU A 477 20.10 -3.69 -20.55
N LEU A 478 19.97 -4.22 -21.76
CA LEU A 478 18.74 -4.89 -22.17
C LEU A 478 18.62 -6.23 -21.39
N PRO A 479 17.49 -6.51 -20.71
CA PRO A 479 17.33 -7.76 -19.97
C PRO A 479 17.47 -8.99 -20.86
N GLU A 480 17.96 -10.11 -20.32
CA GLU A 480 18.12 -11.37 -21.05
C GLU A 480 16.83 -11.81 -21.76
N TRP A 481 15.70 -11.73 -21.07
CA TRP A 481 14.39 -12.10 -21.63
C TRP A 481 13.95 -11.20 -22.78
N ALA A 482 14.56 -10.04 -23.00
CA ALA A 482 14.23 -9.13 -24.10
C ALA A 482 15.12 -9.33 -25.34
N LYS A 483 16.10 -10.23 -25.30
CA LYS A 483 16.94 -10.56 -26.47
C LYS A 483 16.17 -11.41 -27.49
N ASP A 484 16.58 -11.32 -28.75
CA ASP A 484 15.89 -12.01 -29.87
C ASP A 484 16.08 -13.53 -29.86
N ASP A 485 17.23 -13.99 -29.36
CA ASP A 485 17.61 -15.40 -29.23
C ASP A 485 17.11 -16.05 -27.92
N TRP A 486 16.47 -15.27 -27.04
CA TRP A 486 15.99 -15.76 -25.76
C TRP A 486 14.90 -16.83 -25.94
N LYS A 487 15.11 -17.95 -25.26
CA LYS A 487 14.14 -19.04 -25.11
C LYS A 487 13.73 -19.11 -23.64
N GLU A 488 12.44 -19.29 -23.43
CA GLU A 488 11.87 -19.50 -22.10
C GLU A 488 12.16 -20.94 -21.68
N ASP A 489 13.08 -21.12 -20.73
CA ASP A 489 13.42 -22.43 -20.14
C ASP A 489 12.34 -22.97 -19.18
#